data_AF-C7R582-F1
#
_entry.id   AF-C7R582-F1
#
_cell.length_a   1.000
_cell.length_b   1.000
_cell.length_c   1.000
_cell.angle_alpha   90.00
_cell.angle_beta   90.00
_cell.angle_gamma   90.00
#
_symmetry.space_group_name_H-M   'P 1'
#
loop_
_entity.id
_entity.type
_entity.pdbx_description
1 polymer ?
#
loop_
_entity_poly.entity_id
_entity_poly.type
_entity_poly.pdbx_seq_one_letter_code
_entity_poly.pdbx_strand_id
1 'polypeptide(L)'
;MTATQRHTREALAGVRAQPVTSALLILIAAISCALIQLTTGRTAGVEADLLNQIDESTSRMIVVRAQPDAGLTMGVLPALQTIHEIESVMVLGPATDIHNTDRGPTSPVIASRPIPAQLCASYVTCQTGTVSSALLATKAAQHTLGVSPGMGTLTGTDGITYGVGETIALPAHLAALEPLALTPIHTDDLATQPAAMIIVLVKNSHELAAVTATLTTLIDVPDPTKISLDTGASYAELRAGISGQVGTYGHGLLVMLLLGTGAVIGAIVLGVVLLRRREFGRRRSLGATRTWLIRYVITQVVVLVAVGAVIGTIAGLVVLAVESAPMPAPSFVLAVLTLTLSAAAVFAVLPAAYAARRDPVAELRVP
;
A
#
# COMPACT_ATOMS: atom_id res chain seq x y z
N MET A 1 47.81 -14.20 -1.28
CA MET A 1 46.55 -14.78 -0.78
C MET A 1 46.43 -14.48 0.71
N THR A 2 45.42 -13.73 1.12
CA THR A 2 45.19 -13.35 2.52
C THR A 2 44.63 -14.52 3.33
N ALA A 3 44.91 -14.59 4.63
CA ALA A 3 44.45 -15.68 5.51
C ALA A 3 42.93 -15.91 5.43
N THR A 4 42.15 -14.84 5.21
CA THR A 4 40.69 -14.87 5.00
C THR A 4 40.25 -15.68 3.79
N GLN A 5 40.95 -15.59 2.65
CA GLN A 5 40.63 -16.37 1.45
C GLN A 5 40.89 -17.88 1.61
N ARG A 6 41.83 -18.26 2.48
CA ARG A 6 42.10 -19.68 2.77
C ARG A 6 40.98 -20.29 3.61
N HIS A 7 40.49 -19.54 4.60
CA HIS A 7 39.38 -19.97 5.47
C HIS A 7 38.06 -20.17 4.73
N THR A 8 37.72 -19.29 3.77
CA THR A 8 36.49 -19.43 2.98
C THR A 8 36.54 -20.63 2.04
N ARG A 9 37.70 -20.90 1.41
CA ARG A 9 37.90 -22.09 0.57
C ARG A 9 37.77 -23.40 1.36
N GLU A 10 38.37 -23.45 2.54
CA GLU A 10 38.29 -24.63 3.42
C GLU A 10 36.85 -24.88 3.90
N ALA A 11 36.10 -23.83 4.23
CA ALA A 11 34.68 -23.95 4.57
C ALA A 11 33.84 -24.48 3.40
N LEU A 12 34.11 -24.01 2.17
CA LEU A 12 33.43 -24.50 0.96
C LEU A 12 33.72 -25.98 0.67
N ALA A 13 34.95 -26.43 0.94
CA ALA A 13 35.31 -27.85 0.83
C ALA A 13 34.59 -28.69 1.89
N GLY A 14 34.45 -28.17 3.12
CA GLY A 14 33.70 -28.81 4.21
C GLY A 14 32.21 -28.99 3.90
N VAL A 15 31.61 -28.04 3.16
CA VAL A 15 30.21 -28.12 2.67
C VAL A 15 30.02 -29.30 1.72
N ARG A 16 30.91 -29.45 0.73
CA ARG A 16 30.81 -30.56 -0.26
C ARG A 16 30.96 -31.94 0.36
N ALA A 17 31.66 -32.05 1.50
CA ALA A 17 31.84 -33.31 2.21
C ALA A 17 30.57 -33.79 2.95
N GLN A 18 29.51 -32.97 3.07
CA GLN A 18 28.25 -33.35 3.71
C GLN A 18 27.04 -32.90 2.90
N PRO A 19 26.62 -33.69 1.90
CA PRO A 19 25.50 -33.30 1.06
C PRO A 19 24.19 -33.20 1.85
N VAL A 20 23.95 -34.12 2.80
CA VAL A 20 22.67 -34.18 3.55
C VAL A 20 22.49 -32.97 4.46
N THR A 21 23.47 -32.62 5.29
CA THR A 21 23.35 -31.51 6.24
C THR A 21 23.38 -30.16 5.53
N SER A 22 24.18 -30.05 4.47
CA SER A 22 24.21 -28.85 3.62
C SER A 22 22.89 -28.65 2.90
N ALA A 23 22.31 -29.72 2.33
CA ALA A 23 20.99 -29.66 1.70
C ALA A 23 19.89 -29.29 2.71
N LEU A 24 19.93 -29.84 3.93
CA LEU A 24 18.95 -29.53 4.97
C LEU A 24 19.00 -28.05 5.39
N LEU A 25 20.19 -27.50 5.60
CA LEU A 25 20.37 -26.08 5.95
C LEU A 25 19.93 -25.15 4.82
N ILE A 26 20.30 -25.47 3.58
CA ILE A 26 19.87 -24.72 2.39
C ILE A 26 18.35 -24.76 2.26
N LEU A 27 17.73 -25.93 2.41
CA LEU A 27 16.28 -26.12 2.28
C LEU A 27 15.52 -25.32 3.34
N ILE A 28 15.94 -25.39 4.61
CA ILE A 28 15.27 -24.66 5.70
C ILE A 28 15.39 -23.15 5.51
N ALA A 29 16.58 -22.66 5.13
CA ALA A 29 16.76 -21.23 4.84
C ALA A 29 15.93 -20.79 3.63
N ALA A 30 15.84 -21.63 2.58
CA ALA A 30 15.02 -21.34 1.41
C ALA A 30 13.53 -21.29 1.74
N ILE A 31 13.01 -22.28 2.46
CA ILE A 31 11.61 -22.31 2.89
C ILE A 31 11.30 -21.10 3.77
N SER A 32 12.15 -20.78 4.73
CA SER A 32 11.98 -19.61 5.60
C SER A 32 11.90 -18.31 4.81
N CYS A 33 12.87 -18.05 3.93
CA CYS A 33 12.88 -16.82 3.13
C CYS A 33 11.67 -16.75 2.20
N ALA A 34 11.29 -17.86 1.56
CA ALA A 34 10.09 -17.90 0.73
C ALA A 34 8.83 -17.56 1.54
N LEU A 35 8.66 -18.16 2.74
CA LEU A 35 7.53 -17.86 3.62
C LEU A 35 7.52 -16.41 4.10
N ILE A 36 8.68 -15.83 4.44
CA ILE A 36 8.76 -14.42 4.85
C ILE A 36 8.31 -13.51 3.70
N GLN A 37 8.72 -13.78 2.45
CA GLN A 37 8.27 -13.01 1.29
C GLN A 37 6.76 -13.19 1.05
N LEU A 38 6.25 -14.42 1.13
CA LEU A 38 4.84 -14.72 0.88
C LEU A 38 3.88 -14.12 1.93
N THR A 39 4.36 -13.95 3.17
CA THR A 39 3.55 -13.42 4.28
C THR A 39 3.78 -11.93 4.47
N THR A 40 4.97 -11.57 4.97
CA THR A 40 5.32 -10.20 5.32
C THR A 40 5.66 -9.38 4.08
N GLY A 41 6.27 -10.00 3.05
CA GLY A 41 6.53 -9.33 1.77
C GLY A 41 5.24 -8.93 1.05
N ARG A 42 4.19 -9.75 1.11
CA ARG A 42 2.88 -9.42 0.54
C ARG A 42 2.21 -8.25 1.26
N THR A 43 2.26 -8.22 2.59
CA THR A 43 1.70 -7.11 3.38
C THR A 43 2.49 -5.81 3.19
N ALA A 44 3.82 -5.89 3.13
CA ALA A 44 4.67 -4.75 2.78
C ALA A 44 4.44 -4.24 1.35
N GLY A 45 4.18 -5.15 0.39
CA GLY A 45 3.80 -4.79 -0.98
C GLY A 45 2.46 -4.05 -1.02
N VAL A 46 1.47 -4.53 -0.26
CA VAL A 46 0.17 -3.83 -0.11
C VAL A 46 0.37 -2.44 0.51
N GLU A 47 1.22 -2.30 1.52
CA GLU A 47 1.50 -0.98 2.13
C GLU A 47 2.16 -0.02 1.14
N ALA A 48 3.12 -0.49 0.34
CA ALA A 48 3.80 0.33 -0.67
C ALA A 48 2.83 0.80 -1.78
N ASP A 49 1.92 -0.06 -2.23
CA ASP A 49 0.86 0.32 -3.18
C ASP A 49 -0.15 1.29 -2.56
N LEU A 50 -0.48 1.09 -1.28
CA LEU A 50 -1.41 1.97 -0.56
C LEU A 50 -0.82 3.36 -0.29
N LEU A 51 0.48 3.47 -0.04
CA LEU A 51 1.16 4.76 0.14
C LEU A 51 1.29 5.52 -1.19
N ASN A 52 1.49 4.81 -2.30
CA ASN A 52 1.50 5.41 -3.65
C ASN A 52 0.09 5.77 -4.17
N GLN A 53 -0.97 5.19 -3.60
CA GLN A 53 -2.37 5.57 -3.92
C GLN A 53 -2.89 6.75 -3.08
N ILE A 54 -2.13 7.24 -2.11
CA ILE A 54 -2.44 8.54 -1.49
C ILE A 54 -1.84 9.61 -2.38
N ASP A 55 -2.61 10.05 -3.38
CA ASP A 55 -2.33 11.31 -4.04
C ASP A 55 -2.27 12.40 -2.95
N GLU A 56 -1.20 13.20 -2.98
CA GLU A 56 -0.97 14.34 -2.09
C GLU A 56 -2.21 15.27 -2.02
N SER A 57 -3.02 15.30 -3.09
CA SER A 57 -4.29 16.03 -3.17
C SER A 57 -5.42 15.48 -2.28
N THR A 58 -5.54 14.16 -2.07
CA THR A 58 -6.62 13.58 -1.25
C THR A 58 -6.44 13.93 0.23
N SER A 59 -5.18 14.02 0.68
CA SER A 59 -4.84 14.47 2.04
C SER A 59 -5.11 15.96 2.29
N ARG A 60 -5.21 16.75 1.22
CA ARG A 60 -5.50 18.20 1.21
C ARG A 60 -6.96 18.53 0.87
N MET A 61 -7.83 17.51 0.85
CA MET A 61 -9.23 17.65 0.48
C MET A 61 -10.12 17.80 1.71
N ILE A 62 -11.07 18.73 1.63
CA ILE A 62 -12.18 18.89 2.57
C ILE A 62 -13.47 18.61 1.78
N VAL A 63 -14.24 17.64 2.22
CA VAL A 63 -15.55 17.31 1.66
C VAL A 63 -16.63 17.68 2.66
N VAL A 64 -17.46 18.64 2.29
CA VAL A 64 -18.64 19.04 3.05
C VAL A 64 -19.84 18.37 2.38
N ARG A 65 -20.64 17.61 3.13
CA ARG A 65 -21.90 17.06 2.65
C ARG A 65 -23.04 17.63 3.47
N ALA A 66 -24.10 18.06 2.80
CA ALA A 66 -25.28 18.61 3.42
C ALA A 66 -26.51 17.78 3.06
N GLN A 67 -27.38 17.57 4.04
CA GLN A 67 -28.70 17.01 3.79
C GLN A 67 -29.57 18.01 3.00
N PRO A 68 -30.57 17.56 2.21
CA PRO A 68 -31.38 18.43 1.36
C PRO A 68 -32.10 19.57 2.11
N ASP A 69 -32.36 19.39 3.40
CA ASP A 69 -33.05 20.32 4.31
C ASP A 69 -32.09 21.08 5.25
N ALA A 70 -30.78 21.02 4.98
CA ALA A 70 -29.79 21.79 5.74
C ALA A 70 -29.93 23.29 5.47
N GLY A 71 -30.40 23.70 4.28
CA GLY A 71 -30.46 25.12 3.88
C GLY A 71 -29.15 25.64 3.28
N LEU A 72 -28.19 24.75 2.97
CA LEU A 72 -26.96 25.10 2.26
C LEU A 72 -27.26 25.39 0.79
N THR A 73 -26.81 26.53 0.28
CA THR A 73 -27.02 26.95 -1.12
C THR A 73 -25.72 27.02 -1.90
N MET A 74 -25.81 26.96 -3.24
CA MET A 74 -24.63 27.13 -4.10
C MET A 74 -24.09 28.57 -4.13
N GLY A 75 -24.81 29.52 -3.53
CA GLY A 75 -24.40 30.92 -3.37
C GLY A 75 -23.14 31.12 -2.53
N VAL A 76 -22.66 30.08 -1.83
CA VAL A 76 -21.38 30.09 -1.10
C VAL A 76 -20.17 30.08 -2.05
N LEU A 77 -20.34 29.64 -3.32
CA LEU A 77 -19.26 29.48 -4.28
C LEU A 77 -18.40 30.75 -4.50
N PRO A 78 -18.96 31.95 -4.76
CA PRO A 78 -18.16 33.13 -5.00
C PRO A 78 -17.30 33.52 -3.79
N ALA A 79 -17.82 33.33 -2.57
CA ALA A 79 -17.07 33.60 -1.35
C ALA A 79 -15.87 32.65 -1.19
N LEU A 80 -16.04 31.36 -1.50
CA LEU A 80 -14.95 30.38 -1.46
C LEU A 80 -13.86 30.67 -2.48
N GLN A 81 -14.22 31.15 -3.67
CA GLN A 81 -13.25 31.50 -4.71
C GLN A 81 -12.36 32.70 -4.34
N THR A 82 -12.72 33.49 -3.32
CA THR A 82 -11.89 34.61 -2.85
C THR A 82 -10.77 34.19 -1.89
N ILE A 83 -10.82 32.98 -1.34
CA ILE A 83 -9.84 32.47 -0.37
C ILE A 83 -8.58 31.99 -1.11
N HIS A 84 -7.43 32.59 -0.82
CA HIS A 84 -6.20 32.34 -1.58
C HIS A 84 -5.58 30.96 -1.33
N GLU A 85 -5.85 30.39 -0.17
CA GLU A 85 -5.36 29.08 0.30
C GLU A 85 -6.04 27.92 -0.44
N ILE A 86 -7.18 28.18 -1.10
CA ILE A 86 -7.92 27.20 -1.86
C ILE A 86 -7.33 27.08 -3.27
N GLU A 87 -6.99 25.85 -3.66
CA GLU A 87 -6.49 25.51 -5.00
C GLU A 87 -7.66 25.35 -5.99
N SER A 88 -8.69 24.61 -5.59
CA SER A 88 -9.92 24.45 -6.39
C SER A 88 -11.15 24.17 -5.52
N VAL A 89 -12.32 24.53 -6.04
CA VAL A 89 -13.62 24.32 -5.39
C VAL A 89 -14.56 23.67 -6.40
N MET A 90 -15.26 22.63 -5.95
CA MET A 90 -16.34 21.99 -6.70
C MET A 90 -17.59 21.98 -5.83
N VAL A 91 -18.64 22.65 -6.27
CA VAL A 91 -19.96 22.66 -5.62
C VAL A 91 -20.92 21.86 -6.46
N LEU A 92 -21.58 20.88 -5.83
CA LEU A 92 -22.55 19.98 -6.43
C LEU A 92 -23.87 20.06 -5.69
N GLY A 93 -24.95 20.04 -6.45
CA GLY A 93 -26.29 19.98 -5.88
C GLY A 93 -26.77 18.57 -5.58
N PRO A 94 -28.06 18.44 -5.25
CA PRO A 94 -28.67 17.15 -4.96
C PRO A 94 -28.60 16.22 -6.17
N ALA A 95 -28.58 14.91 -5.87
CA ALA A 95 -28.59 13.89 -6.89
C ALA A 95 -29.99 13.71 -7.46
N THR A 96 -30.11 13.79 -8.78
CA THR A 96 -31.31 13.42 -9.53
C THR A 96 -30.97 12.23 -10.40
N ASP A 97 -31.69 11.14 -10.19
CA ASP A 97 -31.55 9.90 -10.95
C ASP A 97 -31.94 10.11 -12.41
N ILE A 98 -31.04 9.76 -13.33
CA ILE A 98 -31.24 9.83 -14.78
C ILE A 98 -31.11 8.46 -15.43
N HIS A 99 -31.87 8.23 -16.48
CA HIS A 99 -31.86 7.01 -17.26
C HIS A 99 -31.88 7.31 -18.75
N ASN A 100 -31.60 6.31 -19.58
CA ASN A 100 -31.62 6.47 -21.03
C ASN A 100 -33.07 6.43 -21.54
N THR A 101 -33.51 7.54 -22.13
CA THR A 101 -34.90 7.73 -22.60
C THR A 101 -35.32 6.64 -23.59
N ASP A 102 -34.40 6.27 -24.50
CA ASP A 102 -34.67 5.30 -25.56
C ASP A 102 -34.77 3.86 -25.04
N ARG A 103 -34.17 3.59 -23.87
CA ARG A 103 -34.22 2.26 -23.20
C ARG A 103 -35.34 2.15 -22.17
N GLY A 104 -36.00 3.26 -21.84
CA GLY A 104 -37.08 3.31 -20.86
C GLY A 104 -36.60 3.21 -19.39
N PRO A 105 -37.55 3.23 -18.44
CA PRO A 105 -37.29 3.40 -17.01
C PRO A 105 -36.67 2.17 -16.32
N THR A 106 -36.58 1.03 -17.00
CA THR A 106 -35.91 -0.19 -16.49
C THR A 106 -34.42 -0.22 -16.82
N SER A 107 -33.90 0.81 -17.48
CA SER A 107 -32.48 0.92 -17.83
C SER A 107 -31.63 1.32 -16.61
N PRO A 108 -30.30 1.09 -16.65
CA PRO A 108 -29.39 1.48 -15.57
C PRO A 108 -29.50 2.99 -15.29
N VAL A 109 -29.63 3.33 -14.02
CA VAL A 109 -29.81 4.71 -13.55
C VAL A 109 -28.49 5.22 -12.98
N ILE A 110 -28.19 6.49 -13.21
CA ILE A 110 -27.04 7.18 -12.63
C ILE A 110 -27.51 8.47 -11.98
N ALA A 111 -26.87 8.89 -10.89
CA ALA A 111 -27.12 10.18 -10.29
C ALA A 111 -26.49 11.31 -11.13
N SER A 112 -27.34 12.20 -11.65
CA SER A 112 -26.94 13.51 -12.15
C SER A 112 -26.92 14.53 -11.03
N ARG A 113 -25.97 15.47 -11.05
CA ARG A 113 -25.90 16.55 -10.06
C ARG A 113 -25.73 17.90 -10.76
N PRO A 114 -26.44 18.96 -10.32
CA PRO A 114 -26.22 20.27 -10.88
C PRO A 114 -24.87 20.84 -10.44
N ILE A 115 -24.19 21.48 -11.39
CA ILE A 115 -22.88 22.12 -11.20
C ILE A 115 -22.91 23.54 -11.78
N PRO A 116 -22.38 24.54 -11.07
CA PRO A 116 -22.24 25.90 -11.59
C PRO A 116 -21.48 25.91 -12.94
N ALA A 117 -22.10 26.47 -14.00
CA ALA A 117 -21.52 26.46 -15.34
C ALA A 117 -20.12 27.10 -15.42
N GLN A 118 -19.83 28.06 -14.54
CA GLN A 118 -18.51 28.69 -14.43
C GLN A 118 -17.42 27.70 -14.00
N LEU A 119 -17.75 26.68 -13.22
CA LEU A 119 -16.82 25.62 -12.82
C LEU A 119 -16.65 24.58 -13.92
N CYS A 120 -17.63 24.43 -14.82
CA CYS A 120 -17.51 23.49 -15.93
C CYS A 120 -16.39 23.87 -16.91
N ALA A 121 -16.16 25.17 -17.14
CA ALA A 121 -15.11 25.66 -18.02
C ALA A 121 -13.68 25.23 -17.57
N SER A 122 -13.50 24.93 -16.28
CA SER A 122 -12.24 24.44 -15.73
C SER A 122 -11.96 22.96 -16.07
N TYR A 123 -12.99 22.21 -16.46
CA TYR A 123 -12.90 20.77 -16.71
C TYR A 123 -13.34 20.36 -18.13
N VAL A 124 -14.09 21.21 -18.86
CA VAL A 124 -14.66 20.93 -20.20
C VAL A 124 -14.91 22.23 -20.99
N THR A 125 -14.88 22.14 -22.32
CA THR A 125 -15.44 23.15 -23.24
C THR A 125 -16.96 23.11 -23.25
N CYS A 126 -17.62 23.71 -22.26
CA CYS A 126 -19.06 23.92 -22.31
C CYS A 126 -19.42 24.99 -23.36
N GLN A 127 -19.92 24.57 -24.53
CA GLN A 127 -20.58 25.51 -25.44
C GLN A 127 -21.92 25.91 -24.84
N THR A 128 -22.02 27.15 -24.36
CA THR A 128 -23.26 27.83 -23.95
C THR A 128 -24.09 28.18 -25.19
N GLY A 129 -24.50 27.18 -25.96
CA GLY A 129 -25.18 27.33 -27.25
C GLY A 129 -26.44 26.50 -27.37
N THR A 130 -27.60 27.15 -27.18
CA THR A 130 -28.96 26.81 -27.66
C THR A 130 -29.60 25.43 -27.34
N VAL A 131 -28.86 24.45 -26.83
CA VAL A 131 -29.44 23.20 -26.28
C VAL A 131 -29.47 23.37 -24.76
N SER A 132 -30.57 23.88 -24.22
CA SER A 132 -30.72 24.29 -22.81
C SER A 132 -30.58 23.19 -21.74
N SER A 133 -30.05 21.99 -22.06
CA SER A 133 -29.96 20.88 -21.11
C SER A 133 -28.91 19.83 -21.50
N ALA A 134 -27.75 20.23 -22.05
CA ALA A 134 -26.68 19.28 -22.33
C ALA A 134 -26.01 18.81 -21.03
N LEU A 135 -26.15 17.52 -20.72
CA LEU A 135 -25.58 16.86 -19.55
C LEU A 135 -24.17 16.38 -19.84
N LEU A 136 -23.24 16.69 -18.95
CA LEU A 136 -21.86 16.24 -19.01
C LEU A 136 -21.72 14.90 -18.27
N ALA A 137 -21.11 13.90 -18.88
CA ALA A 137 -21.02 12.56 -18.27
C ALA A 137 -19.60 12.00 -18.35
N THR A 138 -19.18 11.29 -17.31
CA THR A 138 -17.90 10.59 -17.36
C THR A 138 -17.98 9.40 -18.32
N LYS A 139 -16.82 8.92 -18.78
CA LYS A 139 -16.77 7.74 -19.66
C LYS A 139 -17.44 6.52 -19.00
N ALA A 140 -17.24 6.35 -17.69
CA ALA A 140 -17.91 5.31 -16.91
C ALA A 140 -19.43 5.48 -16.88
N ALA A 141 -19.92 6.72 -16.76
CA ALA A 141 -21.35 7.01 -16.77
C ALA A 141 -21.98 6.77 -18.15
N GLN A 142 -21.32 7.20 -19.23
CA GLN A 142 -21.78 6.97 -20.61
C GLN A 142 -21.88 5.47 -20.93
N HIS A 143 -20.89 4.68 -20.51
CA HIS A 143 -20.91 3.23 -20.69
C HIS A 143 -22.08 2.57 -19.96
N THR A 144 -22.33 2.96 -18.71
CA THR A 144 -23.43 2.42 -17.89
C THR A 144 -24.81 2.80 -18.44
N LEU A 145 -24.99 4.04 -18.90
CA LEU A 145 -26.22 4.50 -19.57
C LEU A 145 -26.36 3.96 -21.01
N GLY A 146 -25.26 3.45 -21.57
CA GLY A 146 -25.14 2.99 -22.96
C GLY A 146 -25.45 4.08 -23.97
N VAL A 147 -24.95 5.30 -23.71
CA VAL A 147 -25.03 6.45 -24.59
C VAL A 147 -23.65 6.81 -25.13
N SER A 148 -23.59 7.40 -26.31
CA SER A 148 -22.35 7.91 -26.91
C SER A 148 -22.22 9.41 -26.68
N PRO A 149 -21.01 9.98 -26.66
CA PRO A 149 -20.82 11.42 -26.48
C PRO A 149 -21.58 12.20 -27.55
N GLY A 150 -22.33 13.23 -27.15
CA GLY A 150 -23.11 14.06 -28.06
C GLY A 150 -24.36 13.40 -28.68
N MET A 151 -24.70 12.15 -28.31
CA MET A 151 -25.83 11.42 -28.91
C MET A 151 -26.75 10.78 -27.87
N GLY A 152 -28.05 10.95 -28.10
CA GLY A 152 -29.10 10.40 -27.25
C GLY A 152 -29.67 11.43 -26.28
N THR A 153 -30.71 11.01 -25.57
CA THR A 153 -31.37 11.82 -24.55
C THR A 153 -31.49 11.04 -23.26
N LEU A 154 -31.36 11.72 -22.13
CA LEU A 154 -31.47 11.16 -20.80
C LEU A 154 -32.66 11.80 -20.11
N THR A 155 -33.49 11.00 -19.45
CA THR A 155 -34.64 11.49 -18.69
C THR A 155 -34.36 11.36 -17.21
N GLY A 156 -34.50 12.47 -16.49
CA GLY A 156 -34.44 12.48 -15.03
C GLY A 156 -35.75 12.03 -14.40
N THR A 157 -35.70 11.65 -13.13
CA THR A 157 -36.89 11.39 -12.30
C THR A 157 -37.74 12.65 -12.06
N ASP A 158 -37.17 13.83 -12.30
CA ASP A 158 -37.83 15.13 -12.37
C ASP A 158 -38.69 15.30 -13.63
N GLY A 159 -38.63 14.37 -14.58
CA GLY A 159 -39.35 14.42 -15.85
C GLY A 159 -38.67 15.34 -16.88
N ILE A 160 -37.49 15.89 -16.58
CA ILE A 160 -36.73 16.74 -17.49
C ILE A 160 -35.88 15.85 -18.40
N THR A 161 -35.90 16.16 -19.69
CA THR A 161 -35.06 15.50 -20.69
C THR A 161 -33.81 16.32 -20.97
N TYR A 162 -32.66 15.68 -20.77
CA TYR A 162 -31.33 16.22 -20.98
C TYR A 162 -30.74 15.64 -22.26
N GLY A 163 -30.09 16.48 -23.07
CA GLY A 163 -29.28 15.99 -24.19
C GLY A 163 -27.95 15.44 -23.65
N VAL A 164 -27.42 14.37 -24.25
CA VAL A 164 -26.08 13.89 -23.88
C VAL A 164 -25.04 14.85 -24.44
N GLY A 165 -24.25 15.46 -23.55
CA GLY A 165 -23.15 16.35 -23.89
C GLY A 165 -21.81 15.62 -24.09
N GLU A 166 -20.72 16.36 -23.92
CA GLU A 166 -19.36 15.84 -24.04
C GLU A 166 -18.95 14.95 -22.86
N THR A 167 -17.93 14.12 -23.10
CA THR A 167 -17.33 13.27 -22.07
C THR A 167 -16.41 14.09 -21.19
N ILE A 168 -16.55 13.94 -19.87
CA ILE A 168 -15.68 14.57 -18.88
C ILE A 168 -14.70 13.56 -18.29
N ALA A 169 -13.47 14.00 -18.03
CA ALA A 169 -12.48 13.22 -17.31
C ALA A 169 -12.29 13.84 -15.92
N LEU A 170 -12.61 13.08 -14.87
CA LEU A 170 -12.35 13.50 -13.51
C LEU A 170 -10.86 13.35 -13.17
N PRO A 171 -10.28 14.30 -12.43
CA PRO A 171 -8.97 14.11 -11.80
C PRO A 171 -8.95 12.87 -10.91
N ALA A 172 -7.78 12.28 -10.69
CA ALA A 172 -7.61 11.07 -9.88
C ALA A 172 -8.22 11.18 -8.47
N HIS A 173 -8.10 12.34 -7.82
CA HIS A 173 -8.68 12.59 -6.50
C HIS A 173 -10.22 12.62 -6.47
N LEU A 174 -10.89 12.75 -7.63
CA LEU A 174 -12.34 12.67 -7.77
C LEU A 174 -12.82 11.38 -8.44
N ALA A 175 -11.92 10.43 -8.70
CA ALA A 175 -12.27 9.15 -9.35
C ALA A 175 -13.33 8.36 -8.55
N ALA A 176 -13.38 8.54 -7.22
CA ALA A 176 -14.38 7.92 -6.36
C ALA A 176 -15.83 8.39 -6.64
N LEU A 177 -16.01 9.49 -7.38
CA LEU A 177 -17.32 9.97 -7.80
C LEU A 177 -17.81 9.27 -9.08
N GLU A 178 -16.97 8.50 -9.77
CA GLU A 178 -17.41 7.76 -10.95
C GLU A 178 -18.33 6.58 -10.57
N PRO A 179 -19.42 6.33 -11.33
CA PRO A 179 -19.87 7.09 -12.51
C PRO A 179 -20.62 8.38 -12.13
N LEU A 180 -20.27 9.50 -12.78
CA LEU A 180 -20.83 10.83 -12.50
C LEU A 180 -21.45 11.47 -13.74
N ALA A 181 -22.62 12.08 -13.54
CA ALA A 181 -23.28 12.95 -14.51
C ALA A 181 -23.47 14.35 -13.90
N LEU A 182 -23.24 15.39 -14.69
CA LEU A 182 -23.25 16.78 -14.27
C LEU A 182 -24.16 17.62 -15.16
N THR A 183 -25.08 18.37 -14.55
CA THR A 183 -25.98 19.28 -15.26
C THR A 183 -25.54 20.72 -15.02
N PRO A 184 -25.04 21.44 -16.04
CA PRO A 184 -24.61 22.82 -15.86
C PRO A 184 -25.82 23.72 -15.54
N ILE A 185 -25.71 24.50 -14.47
CA ILE A 185 -26.69 25.51 -14.06
C ILE A 185 -26.13 26.92 -14.26
N HIS A 186 -26.99 27.87 -14.60
CA HIS A 186 -26.58 29.27 -14.79
C HIS A 186 -26.28 29.95 -13.46
N THR A 187 -25.38 30.94 -13.50
CA THR A 187 -24.87 31.63 -12.31
C THR A 187 -25.94 32.44 -11.57
N ASP A 188 -26.97 32.89 -12.28
CA ASP A 188 -28.03 33.72 -11.70
C ASP A 188 -28.93 32.95 -10.72
N ASP A 189 -28.95 31.61 -10.80
CA ASP A 189 -29.77 30.74 -9.95
C ASP A 189 -29.00 30.19 -8.73
N LEU A 190 -27.71 30.51 -8.56
CA LEU A 190 -26.86 29.89 -7.53
C LEU A 190 -27.34 30.15 -6.10
N ALA A 191 -27.90 31.33 -5.84
CA ALA A 191 -28.32 31.74 -4.50
C ALA A 191 -29.54 30.95 -3.99
N THR A 192 -30.39 30.44 -4.88
CA THR A 192 -31.63 29.73 -4.54
C THR A 192 -31.50 28.21 -4.68
N GLN A 193 -30.47 27.73 -5.38
CA GLN A 193 -30.25 26.30 -5.56
C GLN A 193 -29.53 25.65 -4.36
N PRO A 194 -30.02 24.50 -3.88
CA PRO A 194 -29.40 23.78 -2.77
C PRO A 194 -28.06 23.17 -3.20
N ALA A 195 -27.07 23.29 -2.33
CA ALA A 195 -25.81 22.56 -2.44
C ALA A 195 -25.86 21.32 -1.55
N ALA A 196 -25.59 20.14 -2.12
CA ALA A 196 -25.54 18.89 -1.37
C ALA A 196 -24.11 18.46 -1.03
N MET A 197 -23.13 18.89 -1.84
CA MET A 197 -21.74 18.54 -1.64
C MET A 197 -20.82 19.68 -2.07
N ILE A 198 -19.89 20.08 -1.21
CA ILE A 198 -18.81 21.02 -1.53
C ILE A 198 -17.49 20.30 -1.32
N ILE A 199 -16.67 20.26 -2.36
CA ILE A 199 -15.33 19.67 -2.32
C ILE A 199 -14.34 20.81 -2.49
N VAL A 200 -13.46 20.96 -1.51
CA VAL A 200 -12.42 21.99 -1.49
C VAL A 200 -11.07 21.31 -1.47
N LEU A 201 -10.20 21.68 -2.42
CA LEU A 201 -8.80 21.28 -2.43
C LEU A 201 -7.96 22.46 -1.94
N VAL A 202 -7.16 22.23 -0.89
CA VAL A 202 -6.28 23.25 -0.32
C VAL A 202 -4.88 23.14 -0.93
N LYS A 203 -4.22 24.29 -1.14
CA LYS A 203 -2.85 24.33 -1.69
C LYS A 203 -1.85 23.59 -0.80
N ASN A 204 -1.89 23.83 0.51
CA ASN A 204 -0.96 23.23 1.48
C ASN A 204 -1.70 22.47 2.58
N SER A 205 -1.16 21.33 3.03
CA SER A 205 -1.76 20.51 4.09
C SER A 205 -1.77 21.20 5.47
N HIS A 206 -0.82 22.10 5.75
CA HIS A 206 -0.77 22.85 7.02
C HIS A 206 -1.87 23.93 7.12
N GLU A 207 -2.47 24.33 6.00
CA GLU A 207 -3.55 25.32 5.96
C GLU A 207 -4.93 24.68 6.16
N LEU A 208 -5.02 23.34 6.14
CA LEU A 208 -6.28 22.59 6.20
C LEU A 208 -7.12 22.99 7.41
N ALA A 209 -6.51 23.09 8.60
CA ALA A 209 -7.23 23.45 9.82
C ALA A 209 -7.78 24.89 9.79
N ALA A 210 -7.01 25.83 9.22
CA ALA A 210 -7.43 27.22 9.11
C ALA A 210 -8.56 27.40 8.07
N VAL A 211 -8.45 26.71 6.93
CA VAL A 211 -9.49 26.71 5.89
C VAL A 211 -10.76 26.00 6.40
N THR A 212 -10.64 24.89 7.12
CA THR A 212 -11.78 24.21 7.75
C THR A 212 -12.51 25.13 8.73
N ALA A 213 -11.78 25.83 9.61
CA ALA A 213 -12.39 26.78 10.54
C ALA A 213 -13.06 27.96 9.81
N THR A 214 -12.47 28.42 8.71
CA THR A 214 -13.05 29.49 7.88
C THR A 214 -14.31 29.00 7.17
N LEU A 215 -14.29 27.79 6.62
CA LEU A 215 -15.44 27.14 5.99
C LEU A 215 -16.62 27.01 6.96
N THR A 216 -16.40 26.55 8.19
CA THR A 216 -17.49 26.43 9.16
C THR A 216 -18.07 27.78 9.58
N THR A 217 -17.28 28.86 9.56
CA THR A 217 -17.78 30.22 9.83
C THR A 217 -18.50 30.85 8.64
N LEU A 218 -18.11 30.49 7.42
CA LEU A 218 -18.65 31.05 6.18
C LEU A 218 -19.93 30.33 5.73
N ILE A 219 -20.05 29.06 6.09
CA ILE A 219 -21.23 28.23 5.84
C ILE A 219 -22.31 28.60 6.89
N ASP A 220 -23.14 29.59 6.55
CA ASP A 220 -24.28 30.00 7.37
C ASP A 220 -25.44 29.00 7.17
N VAL A 221 -25.50 27.99 8.03
CA VAL A 221 -26.50 26.92 7.96
C VAL A 221 -27.34 26.93 9.23
N PRO A 222 -28.69 26.97 9.11
CA PRO A 222 -29.61 26.98 10.26
C PRO A 222 -29.42 25.81 11.24
N ASP A 223 -28.99 24.65 10.76
CA ASP A 223 -28.73 23.45 11.56
C ASP A 223 -27.36 22.82 11.22
N PRO A 224 -26.33 23.03 12.04
CA PRO A 224 -24.99 22.49 11.79
C PRO A 224 -24.90 20.97 11.96
N THR A 225 -25.91 20.31 12.56
CA THR A 225 -25.92 18.83 12.71
C THR A 225 -26.25 18.11 11.42
N LYS A 226 -26.80 18.83 10.42
CA LYS A 226 -27.16 18.31 9.10
C LYS A 226 -26.03 18.42 8.07
N ILE A 227 -24.86 18.88 8.50
CA ILE A 227 -23.65 18.94 7.68
C ILE A 227 -22.63 17.95 8.23
N SER A 228 -22.12 17.07 7.37
CA SER A 228 -20.94 16.27 7.69
C SER A 228 -19.71 16.86 7.04
N LEU A 229 -18.66 17.06 7.83
CA LEU A 229 -17.36 17.52 7.35
C LEU A 229 -16.38 16.36 7.36
N ASP A 230 -16.07 15.87 6.17
CA ASP A 230 -15.11 14.80 5.95
C ASP A 230 -13.79 15.43 5.46
N THR A 231 -12.82 15.53 6.36
CA THR A 231 -11.45 15.93 5.99
C THR A 231 -10.62 14.71 5.60
N GLY A 232 -9.74 14.81 4.61
CA GLY A 232 -8.79 13.73 4.29
C GLY A 232 -7.94 13.29 5.50
N ALA A 233 -7.75 14.17 6.49
CA ALA A 233 -7.01 13.91 7.72
C ALA A 233 -7.67 12.87 8.65
N SER A 234 -9.00 12.85 8.79
CA SER A 234 -9.70 11.91 9.67
C SER A 234 -9.68 10.48 9.13
N TYR A 235 -9.71 10.31 7.80
CA TYR A 235 -9.47 9.01 7.16
C TYR A 235 -8.01 8.56 7.24
N ALA A 236 -7.05 9.50 7.13
CA ALA A 236 -5.64 9.21 7.32
C ALA A 236 -5.35 8.75 8.77
N GLU A 237 -6.01 9.34 9.77
CA GLU A 237 -5.83 9.01 11.19
C GLU A 237 -6.53 7.68 11.59
N LEU A 238 -7.78 7.46 11.12
CA LEU A 238 -8.48 6.17 11.27
C LEU A 238 -7.72 5.03 10.58
N ARG A 239 -7.12 5.29 9.41
CA ARG A 239 -6.36 4.28 8.68
C ARG A 239 -4.94 4.14 9.22
N ALA A 240 -4.31 5.17 9.79
CA ALA A 240 -3.05 5.08 10.53
C ALA A 240 -3.17 4.20 11.78
N GLY A 241 -4.32 4.25 12.46
CA GLY A 241 -4.64 3.33 13.56
C GLY A 241 -4.76 1.87 13.10
N ILE A 242 -5.31 1.64 11.89
CA ILE A 242 -5.47 0.30 11.30
C ILE A 242 -4.15 -0.20 10.69
N SER A 243 -3.38 0.65 9.99
CA SER A 243 -2.07 0.29 9.42
C SER A 243 -1.01 0.09 10.49
N GLY A 244 -1.05 0.84 11.60
CA GLY A 244 -0.20 0.62 12.77
C GLY A 244 -0.40 -0.75 13.42
N GLN A 245 -1.64 -1.26 13.44
CA GLN A 245 -1.92 -2.63 13.91
C GLN A 245 -1.42 -3.68 12.91
N VAL A 246 -1.67 -3.53 11.61
CA VAL A 246 -1.21 -4.49 10.58
C VAL A 246 0.32 -4.55 10.49
N GLY A 247 1.00 -3.41 10.57
CA GLY A 247 2.46 -3.34 10.62
C GLY A 247 3.03 -4.07 11.84
N THR A 248 2.42 -3.89 13.02
CA THR A 248 2.88 -4.56 14.25
C THR A 248 2.71 -6.09 14.17
N TYR A 249 1.61 -6.58 13.60
CA TYR A 249 1.40 -8.02 13.39
C TYR A 249 2.39 -8.62 12.37
N GLY A 250 2.69 -7.90 11.28
CA GLY A 250 3.69 -8.32 10.29
C GLY A 250 5.10 -8.45 10.86
N HIS A 251 5.53 -7.46 11.66
CA HIS A 251 6.83 -7.50 12.33
C HIS A 251 6.93 -8.64 13.35
N GLY A 252 5.85 -8.91 14.10
CA GLY A 252 5.81 -10.02 15.06
C GLY A 252 6.00 -11.39 14.39
N LEU A 253 5.31 -11.64 13.28
CA LEU A 253 5.45 -12.89 12.51
C LEU A 253 6.84 -13.06 11.92
N LEU A 254 7.42 -11.99 11.37
CA LEU A 254 8.78 -12.00 10.82
C LEU A 254 9.80 -12.37 11.89
N VAL A 255 9.73 -11.75 13.07
CA VAL A 255 10.63 -12.05 14.20
C VAL A 255 10.45 -13.49 14.67
N MET A 256 9.21 -13.98 14.76
CA MET A 256 8.93 -15.36 15.16
C MET A 256 9.50 -16.38 14.15
N LEU A 257 9.35 -16.15 12.85
CA LEU A 257 9.94 -17.00 11.81
C LEU A 257 11.47 -17.02 11.88
N LEU A 258 12.11 -15.86 12.05
CA LEU A 258 13.56 -15.76 12.15
C LEU A 258 14.13 -16.43 13.40
N LEU A 259 13.48 -16.23 14.56
CA LEU A 259 13.88 -16.90 15.80
C LEU A 259 13.69 -18.42 15.70
N GLY A 260 12.56 -18.87 15.16
CA GLY A 260 12.27 -20.29 14.98
C GLY A 260 13.27 -20.97 14.04
N THR A 261 13.53 -20.35 12.88
CA THR A 261 14.46 -20.90 11.88
C THR A 261 15.91 -20.84 12.35
N GLY A 262 16.30 -19.74 13.01
CA GLY A 262 17.60 -19.62 13.68
C GLY A 262 17.81 -20.71 14.73
N ALA A 263 16.82 -20.99 15.58
CA ALA A 263 16.90 -22.06 16.57
C ALA A 263 17.07 -23.45 15.93
N VAL A 264 16.31 -23.74 14.86
CA VAL A 264 16.44 -25.00 14.11
C VAL A 264 17.82 -25.13 13.46
N ILE A 265 18.33 -24.06 12.84
CA ILE A 265 19.70 -24.03 12.30
C ILE A 265 20.71 -24.31 13.41
N GLY A 266 20.60 -23.63 14.55
CA GLY A 266 21.47 -23.84 15.71
C GLY A 266 21.47 -25.29 16.20
N ALA A 267 20.30 -25.92 16.28
CA ALA A 267 20.14 -27.33 16.68
C ALA A 267 20.80 -28.29 15.68
N ILE A 268 20.61 -28.07 14.38
CA ILE A 268 21.26 -28.87 13.32
C ILE A 268 22.77 -28.72 13.41
N VAL A 269 23.27 -27.50 13.54
CA VAL A 269 24.72 -27.21 13.64
C VAL A 269 25.31 -27.84 14.90
N LEU A 270 24.60 -27.82 16.03
CA LEU A 270 25.00 -28.51 17.25
C LEU A 270 25.15 -30.03 17.00
N GLY A 271 24.18 -30.64 16.32
CA GLY A 271 24.23 -32.06 15.94
C GLY A 271 25.44 -32.38 15.06
N VAL A 272 25.70 -31.55 14.03
CA VAL A 272 26.87 -31.70 13.15
C VAL A 272 28.17 -31.58 13.92
N VAL A 273 28.26 -30.61 14.84
CA VAL A 273 29.43 -30.42 15.70
C VAL A 273 29.70 -31.65 16.56
N LEU A 274 28.65 -32.21 17.17
CA LEU A 274 28.75 -33.37 18.06
C LEU A 274 29.17 -34.65 17.32
N LEU A 275 28.68 -34.83 16.09
CA LEU A 275 29.05 -35.94 15.21
C LEU A 275 30.51 -35.83 14.73
N ARG A 276 31.04 -34.60 14.61
CA ARG A 276 32.39 -34.32 14.11
C ARG A 276 33.42 -33.97 15.16
N ARG A 277 33.10 -34.18 16.44
CA ARG A 277 33.96 -33.84 17.57
C ARG A 277 35.43 -34.28 17.39
N ARG A 278 35.67 -35.55 16.97
CA ARG A 278 37.03 -36.09 16.73
C ARG A 278 37.84 -35.29 15.70
N GLU A 279 37.19 -34.80 14.65
CA GLU A 279 37.86 -34.01 13.61
C GLU A 279 38.32 -32.65 14.19
N PHE A 280 37.45 -32.00 14.96
CA PHE A 280 37.76 -30.74 15.62
C PHE A 280 38.83 -30.90 16.71
N GLY A 281 38.76 -31.98 17.49
CA GLY A 281 39.78 -32.36 18.47
C GLY A 281 41.16 -32.53 17.82
N ARG A 282 41.25 -33.22 16.68
CA ARG A 282 42.49 -33.38 15.91
C ARG A 282 43.03 -32.06 15.37
N ARG A 283 42.17 -31.16 14.86
CA ARG A 283 42.62 -29.83 14.39
C ARG A 283 43.13 -28.96 15.54
N ARG A 284 42.48 -29.04 16.71
CA ARG A 284 42.90 -28.33 17.94
C ARG A 284 44.22 -28.86 18.50
N SER A 285 44.48 -30.16 18.46
CA SER A 285 45.77 -30.72 18.91
C SER A 285 46.94 -30.30 18.00
N LEU A 286 46.66 -30.02 16.72
CA LEU A 286 47.62 -29.47 15.76
C LEU A 286 47.82 -27.94 15.87
N GLY A 287 47.23 -27.29 16.89
CA GLY A 287 47.42 -25.86 17.18
C GLY A 287 46.32 -24.93 16.68
N ALA A 288 45.18 -25.43 16.17
CA ALA A 288 44.06 -24.56 15.82
C ALA A 288 43.46 -23.88 17.06
N THR A 289 43.36 -22.54 17.02
CA THR A 289 42.79 -21.76 18.13
C THR A 289 41.28 -21.95 18.25
N ARG A 290 40.72 -21.68 19.44
CA ARG A 290 39.26 -21.71 19.66
C ARG A 290 38.53 -20.74 18.73
N THR A 291 39.06 -19.54 18.55
CA THR A 291 38.52 -18.51 17.66
C THR A 291 38.52 -18.95 16.19
N TRP A 292 39.57 -19.68 15.77
CA TRP A 292 39.63 -20.24 14.42
C TRP A 292 38.48 -21.21 14.18
N LEU A 293 38.22 -22.12 15.13
CA LEU A 293 37.14 -23.09 14.99
C LEU A 293 35.76 -22.42 14.99
N ILE A 294 35.56 -21.42 15.86
CA ILE A 294 34.30 -20.66 15.91
C ILE A 294 34.04 -19.97 14.56
N ARG A 295 35.05 -19.26 14.01
CA ARG A 295 34.93 -18.59 12.71
C ARG A 295 34.67 -19.59 11.59
N TYR A 296 35.37 -20.73 11.59
CA TYR A 296 35.17 -21.76 10.58
C TYR A 296 33.72 -22.28 10.53
N VAL A 297 33.15 -22.63 11.70
CA VAL A 297 31.76 -23.12 11.78
C VAL A 297 30.77 -22.03 11.38
N ILE A 298 30.92 -20.81 11.88
CA ILE A 298 30.02 -19.69 11.53
C ILE A 298 30.08 -19.41 10.03
N THR A 299 31.27 -19.35 9.42
CA THR A 299 31.40 -19.13 7.97
C THR A 299 30.74 -20.26 7.17
N GLN A 300 30.88 -21.51 7.59
CA GLN A 300 30.23 -22.65 6.92
C GLN A 300 28.70 -22.51 6.93
N VAL A 301 28.14 -22.12 8.08
CA VAL A 301 26.69 -21.90 8.22
C VAL A 301 26.23 -20.71 7.39
N VAL A 302 26.89 -19.57 7.50
CA VAL A 302 26.52 -18.33 6.80
C VAL A 302 26.54 -18.52 5.28
N VAL A 303 27.52 -19.23 4.72
CA VAL A 303 27.58 -19.50 3.28
C VAL A 303 26.41 -20.39 2.84
N LEU A 304 26.08 -21.43 3.60
CA LEU A 304 24.94 -22.31 3.28
C LEU A 304 23.61 -21.57 3.37
N VAL A 305 23.42 -20.78 4.42
CA VAL A 305 22.22 -19.97 4.63
C VAL A 305 22.10 -18.90 3.56
N ALA A 306 23.20 -18.28 3.12
CA ALA A 306 23.17 -17.31 2.02
C ALA A 306 22.63 -17.92 0.73
N VAL A 307 23.10 -19.13 0.38
CA VAL A 307 22.60 -19.85 -0.80
C VAL A 307 21.12 -20.16 -0.66
N GLY A 308 20.71 -20.72 0.49
CA GLY A 308 19.30 -21.01 0.75
C GLY A 308 18.42 -19.76 0.72
N ALA A 309 18.86 -18.67 1.34
CA ALA A 309 18.12 -17.40 1.41
C ALA A 309 17.92 -16.78 0.03
N VAL A 310 18.93 -16.81 -0.84
CA VAL A 310 18.79 -16.35 -2.24
C VAL A 310 17.78 -17.21 -3.00
N ILE A 311 17.91 -18.55 -2.92
CA ILE A 311 16.98 -19.47 -3.59
C ILE A 311 15.53 -19.25 -3.09
N GLY A 312 15.34 -19.18 -1.78
CA GLY A 312 14.04 -18.94 -1.15
C GLY A 312 13.42 -17.60 -1.52
N THR A 313 14.24 -16.54 -1.57
CA THR A 313 13.80 -15.21 -1.98
C THR A 313 13.34 -15.21 -3.43
N ILE A 314 14.12 -15.79 -4.35
CA ILE A 314 13.74 -15.90 -5.76
C ILE A 314 12.44 -16.71 -5.90
N ALA A 315 12.35 -17.86 -5.23
CA ALA A 315 11.16 -18.70 -5.26
C ALA A 315 9.92 -17.96 -4.73
N GLY A 316 10.05 -17.25 -3.59
CA GLY A 316 8.96 -16.45 -3.02
C GLY A 316 8.48 -15.33 -3.94
N LEU A 317 9.42 -14.60 -4.56
CA LEU A 317 9.10 -13.54 -5.53
C LEU A 317 8.45 -14.09 -6.80
N VAL A 318 8.88 -15.25 -7.29
CA VAL A 318 8.25 -15.92 -8.44
C VAL A 318 6.81 -16.32 -8.12
N VAL A 319 6.56 -16.88 -6.94
CA VAL A 319 5.19 -17.22 -6.51
C VAL A 319 4.31 -15.96 -6.40
N LEU A 320 4.81 -14.89 -5.79
CA LEU A 320 4.11 -13.60 -5.74
C LEU A 320 3.78 -13.06 -7.14
N ALA A 321 4.72 -13.16 -8.08
CA ALA A 321 4.53 -12.72 -9.46
C ALA A 321 3.47 -13.56 -10.20
N VAL A 322 3.45 -14.88 -10.00
CA VAL A 322 2.45 -15.78 -10.60
C VAL A 322 1.05 -15.50 -10.04
N GLU A 323 0.95 -15.17 -8.76
CA GLU A 323 -0.32 -14.81 -8.12
C GLU A 323 -0.80 -13.38 -8.44
N SER A 324 -0.04 -12.58 -9.21
CA SER A 324 -0.30 -11.15 -9.42
C SER A 324 -0.46 -10.37 -8.11
N ALA A 325 0.26 -10.80 -7.06
CA ALA A 325 0.26 -10.15 -5.76
C ALA A 325 1.20 -8.94 -5.75
N PRO A 326 0.94 -7.92 -4.90
CA PRO A 326 1.82 -6.77 -4.76
C PRO A 326 3.25 -7.20 -4.43
N MET A 327 4.22 -6.65 -5.18
CA MET A 327 5.63 -7.00 -5.00
C MET A 327 6.22 -6.21 -3.83
N PRO A 328 6.99 -6.86 -2.92
CA PRO A 328 7.69 -6.15 -1.86
C PRO A 328 8.77 -5.23 -2.43
N ALA A 329 9.00 -4.10 -1.76
CA ALA A 329 10.06 -3.16 -2.14
C ALA A 329 11.46 -3.83 -2.12
N PRO A 330 12.38 -3.44 -3.02
CA PRO A 330 13.75 -3.98 -3.03
C PRO A 330 14.49 -3.81 -1.69
N SER A 331 14.21 -2.72 -0.97
CA SER A 331 14.76 -2.46 0.37
C SER A 331 14.32 -3.51 1.39
N PHE A 332 13.06 -3.95 1.35
CA PHE A 332 12.53 -5.00 2.21
C PHE A 332 13.21 -6.34 1.92
N VAL A 333 13.38 -6.69 0.64
CA VAL A 333 14.06 -7.92 0.23
C VAL A 333 15.50 -7.96 0.77
N LEU A 334 16.24 -6.87 0.64
CA LEU A 334 17.59 -6.75 1.19
C LEU A 334 17.61 -6.81 2.72
N ALA A 335 16.63 -6.20 3.39
CA ALA A 335 16.50 -6.28 4.84
C ALA A 335 16.27 -7.72 5.32
N VAL A 336 15.38 -8.48 4.68
CA VAL A 336 15.12 -9.89 5.02
C VAL A 336 16.38 -10.75 4.80
N LEU A 337 17.12 -10.54 3.72
CA LEU A 337 18.37 -11.27 3.45
C LEU A 337 19.42 -10.99 4.52
N THR A 338 19.66 -9.72 4.85
CA THR A 338 20.64 -9.33 5.87
C THR A 338 20.25 -9.81 7.26
N LEU A 339 18.96 -9.77 7.59
CA LEU A 339 18.44 -10.21 8.88
C LEU A 339 18.49 -11.75 9.02
N THR A 340 18.18 -12.49 7.96
CA THR A 340 18.33 -13.96 7.96
C THR A 340 19.79 -14.38 8.15
N LEU A 341 20.72 -13.71 7.46
CA LEU A 341 22.15 -14.00 7.59
C LEU A 341 22.69 -13.68 8.98
N SER A 342 22.30 -12.54 9.55
CA SER A 342 22.71 -12.16 10.90
C SER A 342 22.11 -13.08 11.96
N ALA A 343 20.83 -13.44 11.85
CA ALA A 343 20.19 -14.42 12.72
C ALA A 343 20.93 -15.77 12.67
N ALA A 344 21.18 -16.32 11.49
CA ALA A 344 21.91 -17.57 11.34
C ALA A 344 23.33 -17.51 11.96
N ALA A 345 24.04 -16.40 11.78
CA ALA A 345 25.34 -16.20 12.38
C ALA A 345 25.26 -16.21 13.92
N VAL A 346 24.29 -15.49 14.51
CA VAL A 346 24.07 -15.41 15.96
C VAL A 346 23.73 -16.78 16.54
N PHE A 347 22.78 -17.49 15.94
CA PHE A 347 22.38 -18.83 16.42
C PHE A 347 23.47 -19.88 16.24
N ALA A 348 24.40 -19.70 15.28
CA ALA A 348 25.56 -20.58 15.11
C ALA A 348 26.67 -20.33 16.16
N VAL A 349 26.69 -19.18 16.85
CA VAL A 349 27.74 -18.88 17.86
C VAL A 349 27.69 -19.87 19.01
N LEU A 350 26.50 -20.19 19.54
CA LEU A 350 26.33 -21.11 20.67
C LEU A 350 26.91 -22.50 20.40
N PRO A 351 26.51 -23.23 19.33
CA PRO A 351 27.08 -24.54 19.03
C PRO A 351 28.58 -24.46 18.66
N ALA A 352 29.01 -23.39 17.99
CA ALA A 352 30.43 -23.21 17.65
C ALA A 352 31.31 -22.98 18.89
N ALA A 353 30.84 -22.17 19.84
CA ALA A 353 31.52 -21.92 21.11
C ALA A 353 31.54 -23.19 21.98
N TYR A 354 30.45 -23.96 21.97
CA TYR A 354 30.38 -25.25 22.63
C TYR A 354 31.42 -26.24 22.08
N ALA A 355 31.54 -26.35 20.75
CA ALA A 355 32.58 -27.14 20.08
C ALA A 355 33.99 -26.71 20.53
N ALA A 356 34.23 -25.41 20.53
CA ALA A 356 35.55 -24.86 20.77
C ALA A 356 36.04 -25.03 22.21
N ARG A 357 35.16 -25.22 23.19
CA ARG A 357 35.53 -25.38 24.61
C ARG A 357 35.81 -26.82 25.03
N ARG A 358 35.45 -27.82 24.22
CA ARG A 358 35.66 -29.25 24.55
C ARG A 358 37.13 -29.66 24.57
N ASP A 359 37.53 -30.54 25.48
CA ASP A 359 38.93 -30.96 25.62
C ASP A 359 39.33 -31.92 24.46
N PRO A 360 40.33 -31.55 23.63
CA PRO A 360 40.75 -32.37 22.48
C PRO A 360 41.30 -33.74 22.90
N VAL A 361 41.90 -33.86 24.09
CA VAL A 361 42.45 -35.14 24.57
C VAL A 361 41.32 -36.07 25.00
N ALA A 362 40.28 -35.53 25.63
CA ALA A 362 39.10 -36.29 26.01
C ALA A 362 38.34 -36.81 24.77
N GLU A 363 38.23 -36.01 23.71
CA GLU A 363 37.49 -36.39 22.49
C GLU A 363 38.15 -37.50 21.66
N LEU A 364 39.48 -37.68 21.77
CA LEU A 364 40.22 -38.74 21.09
C LEU A 364 40.17 -40.09 21.84
N ARG A 365 39.79 -40.09 23.13
CA ARG A 365 39.73 -41.30 23.97
C ARG A 365 38.37 -42.00 23.96
N VAL A 366 37.35 -41.39 23.37
CA VAL A 366 36.01 -42.00 23.29
C VAL A 366 35.96 -42.97 22.09
N PRO A 367 35.69 -44.27 22.29
CA PRO A 367 35.67 -45.30 21.24
C PRO A 367 34.64 -45.02 20.14
#